data_AF-A0A8X6R0Y9-F1
#
_entry.id   AF-A0A8X6R0Y9-F1
#
_cell.length_a   1.000
_cell.length_b   1.000
_cell.length_c   1.000
_cell.angle_alpha   90.00
_cell.angle_beta   90.00
_cell.angle_gamma   90.00
#
_symmetry.space_group_name_H-M   'P 1'
#
loop_
_entity.id
_entity.type
_entity.pdbx_description
1 polymer ?
#
loop_
_entity_poly.entity_id
_entity_poly.type
_entity_poly.pdbx_seq_one_letter_code
_entity_poly.pdbx_strand_id
1 'polypeptide(L)'
;MIDDSGVRFLNDGTPTYSSYSYATMEALDVAVVSPNIFSGSNWSVLGNIRSNPLPILIKLDARQSVYKDRKKFWNFKKADWESYSSSADSEINRNPLTKAIESDWLTLKDVIIRNAKKTIPRGNFRKTKKRFIHKSEPLQNLLEEKNIYLGHLVYLLDLQLEPSYRN
;
A
#
# COMPACT_ATOMS: atom_id res chain seq x y z
N MET A 1 -27.71 3.21 -10.77
CA MET A 1 -27.56 4.55 -10.16
C MET A 1 -26.99 4.37 -8.77
N ILE A 2 -25.81 4.94 -8.51
CA ILE A 2 -25.41 5.32 -7.15
C ILE A 2 -25.07 6.81 -7.25
N ASP A 3 -26.11 7.61 -7.20
CA ASP A 3 -26.11 9.04 -6.95
C ASP A 3 -26.16 9.21 -5.44
N ASP A 4 -25.00 9.41 -4.80
CA ASP A 4 -24.79 10.09 -3.50
C ASP A 4 -23.40 9.83 -2.90
N SER A 5 -22.67 8.81 -3.39
CA SER A 5 -21.39 8.38 -2.79
C SER A 5 -20.16 9.16 -3.25
N GLY A 6 -20.33 10.12 -4.16
CA GLY A 6 -19.22 10.93 -4.67
C GLY A 6 -18.13 10.13 -5.40
N VAL A 7 -18.45 8.93 -5.92
CA VAL A 7 -17.55 8.12 -6.76
C VAL A 7 -18.08 7.96 -8.19
N ARG A 8 -17.21 7.60 -9.12
CA ARG A 8 -17.51 7.37 -10.54
C ARG A 8 -17.20 5.92 -10.91
N PHE A 9 -18.07 5.29 -11.69
CA PHE A 9 -17.86 3.94 -12.23
C PHE A 9 -16.95 4.00 -13.44
N LEU A 10 -16.00 3.08 -13.52
CA LEU A 10 -15.13 2.90 -14.68
C LEU A 10 -15.62 1.82 -15.66
N ASN A 11 -16.48 0.91 -15.21
CA ASN A 11 -17.01 -0.16 -16.04
C ASN A 11 -17.86 0.40 -17.20
N ASP A 12 -17.68 -0.17 -18.39
CA ASP A 12 -18.50 0.11 -19.58
C ASP A 12 -19.55 -0.99 -19.88
N GLY A 13 -19.62 -2.00 -19.02
CA GLY A 13 -20.50 -3.17 -19.19
C GLY A 13 -19.84 -4.36 -19.89
N THR A 14 -18.57 -4.24 -20.31
CA THR A 14 -17.80 -5.39 -20.82
C THR A 14 -17.77 -6.51 -19.77
N PRO A 15 -18.01 -7.78 -20.17
CA PRO A 15 -18.04 -8.88 -19.22
C PRO A 15 -16.71 -9.06 -18.50
N THR A 16 -16.79 -9.29 -17.19
CA THR A 16 -15.63 -9.55 -16.32
C THR A 16 -15.61 -10.99 -15.82
N TYR A 17 -16.63 -11.78 -16.15
CA TYR A 17 -16.77 -13.17 -15.77
C TYR A 17 -17.22 -14.01 -16.97
N SER A 18 -16.65 -15.19 -17.09
CA SER A 18 -16.98 -16.21 -18.09
C SER A 18 -17.37 -17.51 -17.39
N SER A 19 -18.60 -17.96 -17.58
CA SER A 19 -19.06 -19.24 -17.08
C SER A 19 -18.88 -20.33 -18.13
N TYR A 20 -17.96 -21.27 -17.91
CA TYR A 20 -17.79 -22.41 -18.81
C TYR A 20 -19.01 -23.35 -18.81
N SER A 21 -19.68 -23.51 -17.67
CA SER A 21 -20.81 -24.44 -17.53
C SER A 21 -22.05 -23.97 -18.29
N TYR A 22 -22.25 -22.67 -18.40
CA TYR A 22 -23.42 -22.07 -19.04
C TYR A 22 -23.09 -21.35 -20.36
N ALA A 23 -21.82 -21.32 -20.76
CA ALA A 23 -21.33 -20.57 -21.92
C ALA A 23 -21.77 -19.09 -21.94
N THR A 24 -21.91 -18.49 -20.75
CA THR A 24 -22.33 -17.09 -20.57
C THR A 24 -21.16 -16.19 -20.19
N MET A 25 -21.30 -14.91 -20.51
CA MET A 25 -20.38 -13.86 -20.08
C MET A 25 -21.17 -12.77 -19.35
N GLU A 26 -20.69 -12.37 -18.18
CA GLU A 26 -21.39 -11.45 -17.27
C GLU A 26 -20.43 -10.38 -16.72
N ALA A 27 -20.95 -9.18 -16.45
CA ALA A 27 -20.20 -8.08 -15.84
C ALA A 27 -20.50 -8.03 -14.33
N LEU A 28 -19.80 -8.86 -13.55
CA LEU A 28 -20.05 -9.02 -12.12
C LEU A 28 -19.14 -8.16 -11.25
N ASP A 29 -17.98 -7.78 -11.78
CA ASP A 29 -16.97 -7.01 -11.04
C ASP A 29 -17.14 -5.51 -11.29
N VAL A 30 -16.93 -4.71 -10.26
CA VAL A 30 -17.12 -3.26 -10.28
C VAL A 30 -15.82 -2.54 -9.94
N ALA A 31 -15.49 -1.53 -10.74
CA ALA A 31 -14.40 -0.59 -10.54
C ALA A 31 -14.97 0.82 -10.37
N VAL A 32 -14.63 1.45 -9.24
CA VAL A 32 -15.02 2.82 -8.91
C VAL A 32 -13.81 3.65 -8.54
N VAL A 33 -13.87 4.95 -8.83
CA VAL A 33 -12.83 5.92 -8.51
C VAL A 33 -13.41 7.22 -7.98
N SER A 34 -12.59 8.01 -7.29
CA SER A 34 -12.99 9.38 -6.95
C SER A 34 -13.03 10.26 -8.22
N PRO A 35 -13.90 11.29 -8.25
CA PRO A 35 -14.05 12.20 -9.39
C PRO A 35 -12.73 12.84 -9.83
N ASN A 36 -11.84 13.11 -8.88
CA ASN A 36 -10.57 13.80 -9.11
C ASN A 36 -9.60 13.01 -9.99
N ILE A 37 -9.73 11.68 -10.06
CA ILE A 37 -8.86 10.83 -10.88
C ILE A 37 -9.62 10.17 -12.05
N PHE A 38 -10.93 10.41 -12.17
CA PHE A 38 -11.77 9.75 -13.16
C PHE A 38 -11.34 10.04 -14.59
N SER A 39 -11.07 11.30 -14.94
CA SER A 39 -10.64 11.70 -16.28
C SER A 39 -9.27 11.15 -16.69
N GLY A 40 -8.43 10.80 -15.71
CA GLY A 40 -7.14 10.15 -15.93
C GLY A 40 -7.18 8.64 -15.73
N SER A 41 -8.35 8.03 -15.59
CA SER A 41 -8.48 6.59 -15.37
C SER A 41 -8.99 5.91 -16.64
N ASN A 42 -8.26 4.90 -17.12
CA ASN A 42 -8.69 4.02 -18.20
C ASN A 42 -8.94 2.63 -17.64
N TRP A 43 -10.04 2.00 -18.04
CA TRP A 43 -10.43 0.67 -17.60
C TRP A 43 -10.62 -0.24 -18.82
N SER A 44 -10.22 -1.50 -18.68
CA SER A 44 -10.40 -2.51 -19.71
C SER A 44 -10.38 -3.91 -19.12
N VAL A 45 -11.10 -4.84 -19.72
CA VAL A 45 -10.98 -6.28 -19.42
C VAL A 45 -9.88 -6.88 -20.28
N LEU A 46 -9.02 -7.69 -19.68
CA LEU A 46 -7.95 -8.42 -20.36
C LEU A 46 -8.40 -9.82 -20.80
N GLY A 47 -7.63 -10.42 -21.70
CA GLY A 47 -7.87 -11.77 -22.18
C GLY A 47 -7.89 -12.82 -21.07
N ASN A 48 -8.67 -13.88 -21.29
CA ASN A 48 -8.86 -14.95 -20.32
C ASN A 48 -7.55 -15.73 -20.08
N ILE A 49 -7.12 -15.82 -18.82
CA ILE A 49 -5.94 -16.58 -18.37
C ILE A 49 -6.39 -17.95 -17.81
N ARG A 50 -7.33 -18.61 -18.50
CA ARG A 50 -7.97 -19.88 -18.09
C ARG A 50 -8.62 -19.80 -16.71
N SER A 51 -9.23 -18.67 -16.38
CA SER A 51 -10.00 -18.44 -15.16
C SER A 51 -11.39 -17.94 -15.51
N ASN A 52 -12.40 -18.26 -14.69
CA ASN A 52 -13.74 -17.74 -14.92
C ASN A 52 -13.77 -16.20 -14.75
N PRO A 53 -13.15 -15.60 -13.71
CA PRO A 53 -12.96 -14.16 -13.68
C PRO A 53 -11.95 -13.74 -14.75
N LEU A 54 -12.31 -12.73 -15.53
CA LEU A 54 -11.47 -12.08 -16.50
C LEU A 54 -10.70 -10.94 -15.80
N PRO A 55 -9.39 -10.83 -16.00
CA PRO A 55 -8.61 -9.79 -15.32
C PRO A 55 -9.04 -8.39 -15.75
N ILE A 56 -9.15 -7.48 -14.79
CA ILE A 56 -9.39 -6.05 -15.04
C ILE A 56 -8.07 -5.28 -14.99
N LEU A 57 -7.84 -4.44 -16.00
CA LEU A 57 -6.74 -3.47 -16.02
C LEU A 57 -7.27 -2.06 -15.83
N ILE A 58 -6.74 -1.36 -14.83
CA ILE A 58 -6.97 0.07 -14.61
C ILE A 58 -5.64 0.79 -14.79
N LYS A 59 -5.58 1.73 -15.74
CA LYS A 59 -4.44 2.63 -15.94
C LYS A 59 -4.79 4.00 -15.38
N LEU A 60 -3.88 4.57 -14.62
CA LEU A 60 -4.00 5.92 -14.07
C LEU A 60 -2.96 6.83 -14.73
N ASP A 61 -3.41 7.68 -15.63
CA ASP A 61 -2.64 8.73 -16.29
C ASP A 61 -2.56 9.97 -15.39
N ALA A 62 -2.12 9.75 -14.15
CA ALA A 62 -1.94 10.78 -13.14
C ALA A 62 -0.47 10.84 -12.72
N ARG A 63 0.06 12.07 -12.61
CA ARG A 63 1.38 12.28 -12.01
C ARG A 63 1.30 11.91 -10.53
N GLN A 64 1.83 10.75 -10.18
CA GLN A 64 1.96 10.34 -8.79
C GLN A 64 3.27 10.88 -8.22
N SER A 65 3.19 11.78 -7.25
CA SER A 65 4.34 12.03 -6.39
C SER A 65 4.58 10.77 -5.57
N VAL A 66 5.66 10.04 -5.84
CA VAL A 66 6.05 8.91 -4.99
C VAL A 66 6.54 9.49 -3.67
N TYR A 67 5.65 9.61 -2.70
CA TYR A 67 6.06 9.86 -1.33
C TYR A 67 6.86 8.63 -0.86
N LYS A 68 8.19 8.76 -0.86
CA LYS A 68 9.09 7.74 -0.31
C LYS A 68 8.97 7.78 1.20
N ASP A 69 7.90 7.19 1.75
CA ASP A 69 7.82 6.96 3.19
C ASP A 69 8.93 5.97 3.55
N ARG A 70 10.00 6.47 4.15
CA ARG A 70 11.01 5.62 4.76
C ARG A 70 10.36 5.05 6.01
N LYS A 71 9.72 3.88 5.86
CA LYS A 71 9.17 3.11 6.98
C LYS A 71 10.20 3.06 8.10
N LYS A 72 9.92 3.77 9.19
CA LYS A 72 10.71 3.74 10.41
C LYS A 72 10.23 2.56 11.25
N PHE A 73 11.15 1.77 11.73
CA PHE A 73 10.86 0.65 12.62
C PHE A 73 11.25 1.00 14.04
N TRP A 74 10.48 0.49 15.01
CA TRP A 74 10.81 0.56 16.42
C TRP A 74 12.06 -0.26 16.72
N ASN A 75 13.04 0.34 17.38
CA ASN A 75 14.23 -0.35 17.83
C ASN A 75 14.11 -0.72 19.31
N PHE A 76 13.41 -1.83 19.59
CA PHE A 76 13.19 -2.32 20.95
C PHE A 76 14.48 -2.69 21.69
N LYS A 77 15.59 -2.95 20.98
CA LYS A 77 16.91 -3.18 21.60
C LYS A 77 17.49 -1.90 22.21
N LYS A 78 17.09 -0.73 21.72
CA LYS A 78 17.50 0.59 22.22
C LYS A 78 16.39 1.30 23.02
N ALA A 79 15.34 0.58 23.38
CA ALA A 79 14.26 1.14 24.16
C ALA A 79 14.75 1.45 25.58
N ASP A 80 14.42 2.65 26.07
CA ASP A 80 14.50 2.95 27.49
C ASP A 80 13.21 2.45 28.16
N TRP A 81 13.25 1.20 28.61
CA TRP A 81 12.10 0.54 29.22
C TRP A 81 11.72 1.09 30.59
N GLU A 82 12.70 1.64 31.32
CA GLU A 82 12.48 2.22 32.65
C GLU A 82 11.75 3.56 32.56
N SER A 83 12.18 4.43 31.64
CA SER A 83 11.45 5.67 31.34
C SER A 83 10.08 5.38 30.73
N TYR A 84 9.95 4.31 29.93
CA TYR A 84 8.67 3.92 29.35
C TYR A 84 7.66 3.50 30.43
N SER A 85 8.03 2.58 31.31
CA SER A 85 7.13 2.06 32.35
C SER A 85 6.74 3.17 33.31
N SER A 86 7.70 3.90 33.85
CA SER A 86 7.46 4.99 34.79
C SER A 86 6.53 6.07 34.21
N SER A 87 6.74 6.49 32.97
CA SER A 87 5.91 7.51 32.32
C SER A 87 4.52 6.99 31.95
N ALA A 88 4.42 5.76 31.43
CA ALA A 88 3.12 5.16 31.10
C ALA A 88 2.27 4.92 32.35
N ASP A 89 2.86 4.34 33.40
CA ASP A 89 2.18 4.10 34.67
C ASP A 89 1.76 5.41 35.33
N SER A 90 2.60 6.46 35.27
CA SER A 90 2.23 7.78 35.78
C SER A 90 1.04 8.39 35.01
N GLU A 91 1.01 8.29 33.67
CA GLU A 91 -0.10 8.79 32.87
C GLU A 91 -1.41 8.02 33.16
N ILE A 92 -1.35 6.69 33.30
CA ILE A 92 -2.53 5.86 33.63
C ILE A 92 -3.02 6.14 35.05
N ASN A 93 -2.11 6.26 36.03
CA ASN A 93 -2.48 6.53 37.42
C ASN A 93 -3.09 7.94 37.59
N ARG A 94 -2.65 8.92 36.80
CA ARG A 94 -3.23 10.29 36.81
C ARG A 94 -4.64 10.33 36.24
N ASN A 95 -4.90 9.55 35.19
CA ASN A 95 -6.21 9.43 34.56
C ASN A 95 -6.64 7.96 34.53
N PRO A 96 -7.14 7.42 35.66
CA PRO A 96 -7.57 6.04 35.73
C PRO A 96 -8.66 5.75 34.69
N LEU A 97 -8.59 4.56 34.10
CA LEU A 97 -9.61 4.09 33.18
C LEU A 97 -10.96 4.01 33.88
N THR A 98 -12.02 4.32 33.15
CA THR A 98 -13.38 4.29 33.65
C THR A 98 -14.02 2.91 33.40
N LYS A 99 -15.34 2.85 33.17
CA LYS A 99 -16.05 1.65 32.70
C LYS A 99 -16.57 1.82 31.27
N ALA A 100 -16.16 2.88 30.59
CA ALA A 100 -16.55 3.18 29.24
C ALA A 100 -15.52 2.57 28.29
N ILE A 101 -15.75 1.29 27.94
CA ILE A 101 -14.82 0.42 27.21
C ILE A 101 -14.19 1.11 26.00
N GLU A 102 -14.99 1.81 25.18
CA GLU A 102 -14.51 2.42 23.95
C GLU A 102 -13.57 3.62 24.22
N SER A 103 -13.94 4.52 25.12
CA SER A 103 -13.09 5.66 25.50
C SER A 103 -11.85 5.24 26.28
N ASP A 104 -11.98 4.24 27.14
CA ASP A 104 -10.87 3.70 27.92
C ASP A 104 -9.85 3.01 27.02
N TRP A 105 -10.32 2.27 26.01
CA TRP A 105 -9.46 1.67 24.99
C TRP A 105 -8.67 2.73 24.21
N LEU A 106 -9.33 3.78 23.73
CA LEU A 106 -8.67 4.86 23.00
C LEU A 106 -7.62 5.55 23.88
N THR A 107 -7.96 5.83 25.14
CA THR A 107 -7.05 6.43 26.12
C THR A 107 -5.84 5.55 26.36
N LEU A 108 -6.03 4.26 26.64
CA LEU A 108 -4.95 3.31 26.87
C LEU A 108 -4.04 3.19 25.66
N LYS A 109 -4.63 3.02 24.47
CA LYS A 109 -3.89 2.95 23.19
C LYS A 109 -3.03 4.19 22.99
N ASP A 110 -3.57 5.37 23.25
CA ASP A 110 -2.85 6.62 23.07
C ASP A 110 -1.71 6.78 24.06
N VAL A 111 -1.91 6.42 25.33
CA VAL A 111 -0.85 6.41 26.35
C VAL A 111 0.28 5.48 25.93
N ILE A 112 -0.03 4.24 25.51
CA ILE A 112 0.96 3.26 25.04
C ILE A 112 1.76 3.82 23.86
N ILE A 113 1.08 4.28 22.81
CA ILE A 113 1.74 4.74 21.58
C ILE A 113 2.53 6.02 21.83
N ARG A 114 2.01 6.96 22.63
CA ARG A 114 2.68 8.23 22.94
C ARG A 114 3.95 8.00 23.75
N ASN A 115 3.90 7.18 24.79
CA ASN A 115 5.08 6.87 25.60
C ASN A 115 6.11 6.07 24.81
N ALA A 116 5.67 5.10 24.00
CA ALA A 116 6.58 4.38 23.10
C ALA A 116 7.31 5.34 22.16
N LYS A 117 6.61 6.33 21.58
CA LYS A 117 7.21 7.33 20.67
C LYS A 117 8.30 8.17 21.34
N LYS A 118 8.22 8.39 22.66
CA LYS A 118 9.19 9.17 23.45
C LYS A 118 10.42 8.34 23.80
N THR A 119 10.24 7.06 24.17
CA THR A 119 11.29 6.25 24.82
C THR A 119 11.88 5.15 23.94
N ILE A 120 11.21 4.81 22.82
CA ILE A 120 11.66 3.78 21.89
C ILE A 120 12.14 4.46 20.60
N PRO A 121 13.45 4.45 20.32
CA PRO A 121 13.99 5.03 19.11
C PRO A 121 13.41 4.39 17.85
N ARG A 122 13.13 5.21 16.84
CA ARG A 122 12.62 4.79 15.52
C ARG A 122 13.65 5.10 14.45
N GLY A 123 14.00 4.10 13.65
CA GLY A 123 15.06 4.25 12.65
C GLY A 123 14.87 3.36 11.43
N ASN A 124 15.74 3.57 10.45
CA ASN A 124 15.78 2.73 9.26
C ASN A 124 16.40 1.38 9.63
N PHE A 125 15.68 0.29 9.36
CA PHE A 125 16.29 -1.03 9.39
C PHE A 125 16.96 -1.30 8.04
N ARG A 126 18.14 -1.94 8.06
CA ARG A 126 18.73 -2.44 6.81
C ARG A 126 17.77 -3.50 6.27
N LYS A 127 17.28 -3.33 5.03
CA LYS A 127 16.53 -4.40 4.36
C LYS A 127 17.39 -5.66 4.45
N THR A 128 16.93 -6.68 5.18
CA THR A 128 17.59 -7.98 5.17
C THR A 128 17.61 -8.43 3.72
N LYS A 129 18.81 -8.74 3.19
CA LYS A 129 18.91 -9.37 1.87
C LYS A 129 17.99 -10.59 1.90
N LYS A 130 17.08 -10.69 0.92
CA LYS A 130 16.23 -11.87 0.77
C LYS A 130 17.16 -13.07 0.71
N ARG A 131 17.08 -13.96 1.72
CA ARG A 131 17.93 -15.17 1.80
C ARG A 131 17.55 -16.22 0.75
N PHE A 132 16.47 -16.01 0.00
CA PHE A 132 16.04 -16.92 -1.03
C PHE A 132 16.65 -16.51 -2.37
N ILE A 133 17.85 -17.02 -2.63
CA ILE A 133 18.43 -17.12 -3.96
C ILE A 133 18.04 -18.52 -4.45
N HIS A 134 17.05 -18.60 -5.33
CA HIS A 134 16.69 -19.89 -5.93
C HIS A 134 17.85 -20.34 -6.83
N LYS A 135 18.34 -21.57 -6.66
CA LYS A 135 19.51 -22.08 -7.40
C LYS A 135 19.18 -22.58 -8.81
N SER A 136 17.90 -22.62 -9.21
CA SER A 136 17.56 -23.04 -10.57
C SER A 136 17.89 -21.95 -11.58
N GLU A 137 18.65 -22.33 -12.60
CA GLU A 137 19.08 -21.49 -13.71
C GLU A 137 17.93 -20.72 -14.40
N PRO A 138 16.75 -21.33 -14.66
CA PRO A 138 15.65 -20.60 -15.32
C PRO A 138 15.11 -19.44 -14.48
N LEU A 139 15.08 -19.59 -13.15
CA LEU A 139 14.55 -18.56 -12.27
C LEU A 139 15.58 -17.46 -12.00
N GLN A 140 16.87 -17.74 -12.12
CA GLN A 140 17.90 -16.70 -12.01
C GLN A 140 17.84 -15.73 -13.19
N ASN A 141 17.71 -16.26 -14.42
CA ASN A 141 17.56 -15.43 -15.62
C ASN A 141 16.34 -14.50 -15.51
N LEU A 142 15.20 -15.03 -15.07
CA LEU A 142 13.98 -14.23 -14.88
C LEU A 142 14.11 -13.18 -13.77
N LEU A 143 14.88 -13.48 -12.71
CA LEU A 143 15.16 -12.53 -11.63
C LEU A 143 16.13 -11.42 -12.06
N GLU A 144 17.14 -11.75 -12.87
CA GLU A 144 18.05 -10.78 -13.46
C GLU A 144 17.32 -9.87 -14.44
N GLU A 145 16.53 -10.45 -15.33
CA GLU A 145 15.72 -9.71 -16.30
C GLU A 145 14.76 -8.74 -15.58
N LYS A 146 14.06 -9.22 -14.56
CA LYS A 146 13.23 -8.36 -13.69
C LYS A 146 14.03 -7.22 -13.04
N ASN A 147 15.24 -7.49 -12.56
CA ASN A 147 16.07 -6.47 -11.90
C ASN A 147 16.58 -5.42 -12.91
N ILE A 148 16.88 -5.83 -14.15
CA ILE A 148 17.22 -4.93 -15.25
C ILE A 148 16.05 -4.00 -15.55
N TYR A 149 14.83 -4.54 -15.71
CA TYR A 149 13.64 -3.71 -15.96
C TYR A 149 13.36 -2.74 -14.81
N LEU A 150 13.54 -3.15 -13.55
CA LEU A 150 13.40 -2.27 -12.39
C LEU A 150 14.46 -1.16 -12.39
N GLY A 151 15.70 -1.46 -12.79
CA GLY A 151 16.76 -0.47 -12.94
C GLY A 151 16.46 0.55 -14.04
N HIS A 152 15.97 0.08 -15.19
CA HIS A 152 15.56 0.94 -16.30
C HIS A 152 14.37 1.84 -15.92
N LEU A 153 13.38 1.32 -15.18
CA LEU A 153 12.25 2.12 -14.71
C LEU A 153 12.70 3.24 -13.77
N VAL A 154 13.66 2.96 -12.89
CA VAL A 154 14.23 3.97 -11.99
C VAL A 154 15.06 5.00 -12.76
N TYR A 155 15.87 4.57 -13.73
CA TYR A 155 16.68 5.46 -14.57
C TYR A 155 15.82 6.38 -15.46
N LEU A 156 14.73 5.86 -16.03
CA LEU A 156 13.79 6.66 -16.82
C LEU A 156 13.04 7.67 -15.96
N LEU A 157 12.64 7.29 -14.74
CA LEU A 157 12.05 8.20 -13.75
C LEU A 157 13.02 9.31 -13.33
N ASP A 158 14.31 9.01 -13.18
CA ASP A 158 15.33 10.00 -12.83
C ASP A 158 15.66 10.93 -14.03
N LEU A 159 15.66 10.43 -15.27
CA LEU A 159 15.85 11.24 -16.49
C LEU A 159 14.68 12.19 -16.79
N GLN A 160 13.46 11.86 -16.37
CA GLN A 160 12.29 12.74 -16.52
C GLN A 160 12.20 13.85 -15.47
N LEU A 161 13.15 13.92 -14.53
CA LEU A 161 13.22 14.93 -13.47
C LEU A 161 14.21 16.07 -13.72
N GLU A 162 14.88 16.14 -14.89
CA GLU A 162 15.78 17.25 -15.25
C GLU A 162 15.14 18.19 -16.30
N PRO A 163 14.38 19.23 -15.91
CA PRO A 163 14.12 20.38 -16.75
C PRO A 163 15.16 21.48 -16.47
N SER A 164 15.97 21.78 -17.48
CA SER A 164 16.28 23.15 -17.91
C SER A 164 16.52 24.20 -16.80
N TYR A 165 17.64 24.12 -16.10
CA TYR A 165 18.25 25.28 -15.42
C TYR A 165 19.69 25.46 -15.88
N ARG A 166 19.87 25.77 -17.17
CA ARG A 166 21.03 26.48 -17.71
C ARG A 166 20.57 27.27 -18.93
N ASN A 167 20.13 28.50 -18.68
CA ASN A 167 20.53 29.75 -19.32
C ASN A 167 19.56 30.85 -18.89
#